data_AF-A0A534U9H9-F1
#
_entry.id   AF-A0A534U9H9-F1
#
_cell.length_a   1.000
_cell.length_b   1.000
_cell.length_c   1.000
_cell.angle_alpha   90.00
_cell.angle_beta   90.00
_cell.angle_gamma   90.00
#
_symmetry.space_group_name_H-M   'P 1'
#
loop_
_entity.id
_entity.type
_entity.pdbx_description
1 polymer ?
#
loop_
_entity_poly.entity_id
_entity_poly.type
_entity_poly.pdbx_seq_one_letter_code
_entity_poly.pdbx_strand_id
1 'polypeptide(L)'
;MLNARVLVFALLISIGQVRAHDDGDRKWVASWATSPATFFNYVAPAQPFVLMPGSPIQYVAANIQPDLAFPFPNATASGAAAVDQTFRSMVKPDLWGKTIRIRFSNVFGTTPVTFENVTVGLQDYSANVVAGTLVPVKFGGKRSVTIPAGLRPEARVFSDAVQLPWVDEDDDIAVQGRNLAISYAVKGNSGPMTYHSGANQTSFITAQGSRDHTGDLDAFAYEFTTTSWFYVETVDVRAHPDTVVVCAFGDSITDGTHTTLNINDRWMNVLSRRLHNAYGNRITIVNEAIGGNRVVPPAVANATSGPAAVDRLDRDVLALSGLTHVIWLEGINDLGALHSTASIISGYQDVVTRLHAAGVKVYAGTLTSALGIYGVPFPTGDNGPVAEAGRQVLNDYIRNSGIFDGVEEFDLATLDPKTGNMKAAFLPNSQFTLLPWDYLHPNHAGYNAMGQAIDIAPFAPRHQRDRDSH
;
A
#
# COMPACT_ATOMS: atom_id res chain seq x y z
N MET A 1 -19.32 27.33 58.63
CA MET A 1 -19.22 27.16 57.16
C MET A 1 -17.99 26.30 56.90
N LEU A 2 -18.24 25.02 56.62
CA LEU A 2 -17.23 23.95 56.54
C LEU A 2 -16.71 23.85 55.10
N ASN A 3 -15.42 24.05 54.87
CA ASN A 3 -14.78 23.83 53.57
C ASN A 3 -14.38 22.36 53.43
N ALA A 4 -15.11 21.62 52.58
CA ALA A 4 -14.80 20.26 52.19
C ALA A 4 -13.69 20.25 51.13
N ARG A 5 -12.54 19.63 51.45
CA ARG A 5 -11.52 19.25 50.47
C ARG A 5 -11.79 17.80 50.04
N VAL A 6 -12.09 17.61 48.77
CA VAL A 6 -12.23 16.30 48.13
C VAL A 6 -10.83 15.77 47.84
N LEU A 7 -10.45 14.65 48.47
CA LEU A 7 -9.29 13.84 48.07
C LEU A 7 -9.72 12.88 46.97
N VAL A 8 -9.10 12.98 45.79
CA VAL A 8 -9.22 11.99 44.71
C VAL A 8 -8.16 10.92 44.92
N PHE A 9 -8.57 9.68 45.18
CA PHE A 9 -7.70 8.51 45.18
C PHE A 9 -7.47 8.05 43.73
N ALA A 10 -6.22 8.12 43.26
CA ALA A 10 -5.80 7.47 42.02
C ALA A 10 -5.52 5.99 42.30
N LEU A 11 -6.29 5.10 41.68
CA LEU A 11 -6.12 3.65 41.76
C LEU A 11 -5.03 3.23 40.76
N LEU A 12 -3.83 2.91 41.25
CA LEU A 12 -2.76 2.28 40.49
C LEU A 12 -3.10 0.79 40.33
N ILE A 13 -3.49 0.39 39.11
CA ILE A 13 -3.60 -1.03 38.74
C ILE A 13 -2.22 -1.51 38.31
N SER A 14 -1.58 -2.32 39.15
CA SER A 14 -0.33 -3.00 38.85
C SER A 14 -0.59 -4.16 37.87
N ILE A 15 -0.08 -4.06 36.65
CA ILE A 15 -0.08 -5.16 35.69
C ILE A 15 1.08 -6.10 36.08
N GLY A 16 0.75 -7.35 36.42
CA GLY A 16 1.73 -8.38 36.76
C GLY A 16 2.60 -8.75 35.57
N GLN A 17 3.92 -8.70 35.75
CA GLN A 17 4.88 -9.22 34.78
C GLN A 17 4.85 -10.75 34.77
N VAL A 18 4.41 -11.33 33.65
CA VAL A 18 4.77 -12.70 33.28
C VAL A 18 6.09 -12.60 32.52
N ARG A 19 7.16 -13.12 33.12
CA ARG A 19 8.48 -13.22 32.51
C ARG A 19 8.43 -14.18 31.32
N ALA A 20 8.52 -13.64 30.12
CA ALA A 20 8.89 -14.38 28.91
C ALA A 20 10.42 -14.34 28.77
N HIS A 21 10.99 -15.48 28.36
CA HIS A 21 12.41 -15.67 28.05
C HIS A 21 12.92 -14.63 27.03
N ASP A 22 14.18 -14.21 27.19
CA ASP A 22 14.90 -13.16 26.44
C ASP A 22 14.47 -12.92 24.98
N ASP A 23 13.76 -11.81 24.76
CA ASP A 23 13.38 -11.26 23.45
C ASP A 23 13.68 -9.73 23.41
N GLY A 24 14.67 -9.32 24.23
CA GLY A 24 14.90 -7.95 24.71
C GLY A 24 15.43 -6.93 23.70
N ASP A 25 15.96 -7.38 22.57
CA ASP A 25 16.59 -6.53 21.56
C ASP A 25 15.89 -6.62 20.20
N ARG A 26 14.57 -6.81 20.13
CA ARG A 26 13.84 -6.77 18.85
C ARG A 26 12.71 -5.75 18.88
N LYS A 27 12.42 -5.13 17.74
CA LYS A 27 11.29 -4.22 17.55
C LYS A 27 10.34 -4.74 16.46
N TRP A 28 9.09 -4.31 16.49
CA TRP A 28 8.19 -4.53 15.35
C TRP A 28 8.56 -3.57 14.22
N VAL A 29 8.66 -4.09 13.01
CA VAL A 29 8.83 -3.29 11.79
C VAL A 29 7.82 -3.71 10.75
N ALA A 30 7.27 -2.75 10.01
CA ALA A 30 6.42 -3.05 8.86
C ALA A 30 7.26 -3.69 7.75
N SER A 31 6.86 -4.89 7.32
CA SER A 31 7.50 -5.64 6.24
C SER A 31 6.66 -5.66 4.96
N TRP A 32 5.36 -5.53 5.11
CA TRP A 32 4.43 -5.29 4.02
C TRP A 32 3.34 -4.38 4.53
N ALA A 33 2.87 -3.48 3.67
CA ALA A 33 1.77 -2.59 3.99
C ALA A 33 1.01 -2.21 2.72
N THR A 34 -0.24 -1.78 2.91
CA THR A 34 -1.07 -1.18 1.86
C THR A 34 -2.07 -0.22 2.51
N SER A 35 -2.31 0.92 1.86
CA SER A 35 -3.29 1.87 2.34
C SER A 35 -4.69 1.47 1.89
N PRO A 36 -5.66 1.32 2.81
CA PRO A 36 -7.05 1.23 2.40
C PRO A 36 -7.45 2.55 1.74
N ALA A 37 -8.01 2.46 0.53
CA ALA A 37 -8.40 3.61 -0.24
C ALA A 37 -9.84 4.02 0.09
N THR A 38 -10.76 3.08 0.08
CA THR A 38 -12.19 3.32 0.32
C THR A 38 -12.91 2.02 0.66
N PHE A 39 -14.24 2.01 0.65
CA PHE A 39 -15.02 0.78 0.61
C PHE A 39 -15.20 0.31 -0.84
N PHE A 40 -15.25 -1.01 -1.03
CA PHE A 40 -15.38 -1.61 -2.34
C PHE A 40 -16.75 -1.32 -2.95
N ASN A 41 -16.71 -0.68 -4.11
CA ASN A 41 -17.85 -0.45 -5.00
C ASN A 41 -17.64 -1.26 -6.26
N TYR A 42 -18.64 -2.05 -6.63
CA TYR A 42 -18.56 -2.81 -7.85
C TYR A 42 -18.78 -1.89 -9.05
N VAL A 43 -17.83 -1.94 -9.97
CA VAL A 43 -17.93 -1.32 -11.28
C VAL A 43 -17.97 -2.46 -12.29
N ALA A 44 -19.08 -2.58 -12.99
CA ALA A 44 -19.22 -3.59 -14.03
C ALA A 44 -18.12 -3.43 -15.08
N PRO A 45 -17.53 -4.53 -15.57
CA PRO A 45 -16.59 -4.46 -16.67
C PRO A 45 -17.19 -3.67 -17.84
N ALA A 46 -16.39 -2.80 -18.46
CA ALA A 46 -16.82 -2.09 -19.64
C ALA A 46 -17.27 -3.11 -20.70
N GLN A 47 -18.45 -2.88 -21.30
CA GLN A 47 -18.94 -3.75 -22.36
C GLN A 47 -17.89 -3.81 -23.46
N PRO A 48 -17.47 -5.00 -23.90
CA PRO A 48 -16.61 -5.08 -25.06
C PRO A 48 -17.33 -4.43 -26.24
N PHE A 49 -16.64 -3.55 -26.97
CA PHE A 49 -17.09 -2.90 -28.22
C PHE A 49 -17.89 -1.58 -28.14
N VAL A 50 -17.85 -0.80 -27.05
CA VAL A 50 -18.29 0.60 -27.14
C VAL A 50 -17.21 1.44 -27.81
N LEU A 51 -17.31 1.62 -29.14
CA LEU A 51 -16.46 2.53 -29.90
C LEU A 51 -16.65 3.96 -29.40
N MET A 52 -15.60 4.60 -28.88
CA MET A 52 -15.64 6.05 -28.68
C MET A 52 -15.58 6.75 -30.05
N PRO A 53 -16.55 7.62 -30.39
CA PRO A 53 -16.51 8.38 -31.64
C PRO A 53 -15.20 9.18 -31.75
N GLY A 54 -14.41 8.92 -32.79
CA GLY A 54 -13.13 9.60 -33.03
C GLY A 54 -11.89 8.96 -32.39
N SER A 55 -12.03 7.83 -31.68
CA SER A 55 -10.87 7.07 -31.18
C SER A 55 -10.13 6.37 -32.34
N PRO A 56 -8.80 6.52 -32.47
CA PRO A 56 -8.00 5.75 -33.43
C PRO A 56 -7.85 4.27 -33.04
N ILE A 57 -8.31 3.86 -31.85
CA ILE A 57 -8.22 2.50 -31.32
C ILE A 57 -9.61 1.89 -31.10
N GLN A 58 -9.78 0.62 -31.50
CA GLN A 58 -11.03 -0.15 -31.50
C GLN A 58 -11.15 -1.19 -30.36
N TYR A 59 -10.27 -1.16 -29.35
CA TYR A 59 -10.25 -2.12 -28.25
C TYR A 59 -10.66 -1.46 -26.92
N VAL A 60 -11.31 -2.23 -26.05
CA VAL A 60 -11.78 -1.79 -24.72
C VAL A 60 -10.59 -1.54 -23.78
N ALA A 61 -10.80 -0.69 -22.78
CA ALA A 61 -9.88 -0.59 -21.66
C ALA A 61 -9.76 -1.95 -20.94
N ALA A 62 -8.64 -2.66 -21.06
CA ALA A 62 -8.45 -3.93 -20.38
C ALA A 62 -8.05 -3.67 -18.92
N ASN A 63 -8.98 -3.98 -18.01
CA ASN A 63 -8.74 -3.94 -16.57
C ASN A 63 -8.14 -5.27 -16.12
N ILE A 64 -7.11 -5.20 -15.28
CA ILE A 64 -6.45 -6.36 -14.67
C ILE A 64 -7.37 -7.06 -13.64
N GLN A 65 -8.37 -6.33 -13.13
CA GLN A 65 -9.34 -6.83 -12.18
C GLN A 65 -10.35 -7.78 -12.86
N PRO A 66 -10.51 -9.02 -12.37
CA PRO A 66 -11.58 -9.92 -12.79
C PRO A 66 -12.97 -9.33 -12.50
N ASP A 67 -13.99 -9.82 -13.19
CA ASP A 67 -15.37 -9.46 -12.85
C ASP A 67 -15.72 -9.93 -11.44
N LEU A 68 -15.88 -8.98 -10.52
CA LEU A 68 -16.17 -9.26 -9.12
C LEU A 68 -17.66 -9.49 -8.84
N ALA A 69 -18.54 -9.46 -9.84
CA ALA A 69 -19.92 -9.91 -9.67
C ALA A 69 -20.02 -11.41 -9.36
N PHE A 70 -19.04 -12.23 -9.75
CA PHE A 70 -19.05 -13.66 -9.43
C PHE A 70 -18.86 -13.96 -7.93
N PRO A 71 -17.79 -13.47 -7.26
CA PRO A 71 -17.65 -13.64 -5.82
C PRO A 71 -18.63 -12.79 -5.01
N PHE A 72 -19.24 -11.76 -5.62
CA PHE A 72 -20.20 -10.85 -4.96
C PHE A 72 -21.46 -10.65 -5.83
N PRO A 73 -22.37 -11.65 -5.91
CA PRO A 73 -23.50 -11.65 -6.86
C PRO A 73 -24.53 -10.53 -6.64
N ASN A 74 -24.52 -9.89 -5.46
CA ASN A 74 -25.40 -8.78 -5.10
C ASN A 74 -24.66 -7.43 -5.03
N ALA A 75 -23.45 -7.36 -5.58
CA ALA A 75 -22.66 -6.13 -5.57
C ALA A 75 -23.29 -5.04 -6.45
N THR A 76 -23.29 -3.82 -5.94
CA THR A 76 -23.80 -2.63 -6.65
C THR A 76 -22.74 -1.54 -6.69
N ALA A 77 -22.99 -0.50 -7.48
CA ALA A 77 -22.16 0.71 -7.48
C ALA A 77 -22.17 1.47 -6.14
N SER A 78 -23.14 1.17 -5.26
CA SER A 78 -23.23 1.73 -3.90
C SER A 78 -22.66 0.81 -2.81
N GLY A 79 -22.06 -0.32 -3.19
CA GLY A 79 -21.33 -1.21 -2.29
C GLY A 79 -21.53 -2.69 -2.60
N ALA A 80 -20.55 -3.49 -2.18
CA ALA A 80 -20.63 -4.94 -2.10
C ALA A 80 -20.28 -5.44 -0.70
N ALA A 81 -20.77 -6.63 -0.35
CA ALA A 81 -20.51 -7.27 0.92
C ALA A 81 -20.05 -8.72 0.74
N ALA A 82 -19.14 -9.14 1.60
CA ALA A 82 -18.86 -10.55 1.84
C ALA A 82 -19.97 -11.13 2.73
N VAL A 83 -20.43 -12.33 2.40
CA VAL A 83 -21.43 -13.04 3.20
C VAL A 83 -20.98 -14.47 3.40
N ASP A 84 -20.56 -14.81 4.63
CA ASP A 84 -20.12 -16.17 5.00
C ASP A 84 -19.14 -16.78 3.98
N GLN A 85 -17.99 -16.13 3.76
CA GLN A 85 -17.03 -16.52 2.73
C GLN A 85 -15.59 -16.22 3.15
N THR A 86 -14.63 -16.91 2.52
CA THR A 86 -13.21 -16.81 2.87
C THR A 86 -12.44 -16.07 1.80
N PHE A 87 -11.54 -15.20 2.25
CA PHE A 87 -10.53 -14.55 1.41
C PHE A 87 -9.18 -15.18 1.69
N ARG A 88 -8.32 -15.24 0.67
CA ARG A 88 -6.89 -15.54 0.78
C ARG A 88 -6.11 -14.45 0.06
N SER A 89 -5.65 -13.49 0.85
CA SER A 89 -4.83 -12.38 0.38
C SER A 89 -3.37 -12.83 0.25
N MET A 90 -2.84 -12.72 -0.96
CA MET A 90 -1.42 -12.96 -1.22
C MET A 90 -0.66 -11.66 -1.00
N VAL A 91 0.31 -11.68 -0.11
CA VAL A 91 1.17 -10.52 0.17
C VAL A 91 2.63 -10.94 0.06
N LYS A 92 3.51 -9.99 -0.26
CA LYS A 92 4.95 -10.24 -0.37
C LYS A 92 5.69 -9.40 0.68
N PRO A 93 5.95 -9.97 1.86
CA PRO A 93 6.82 -9.34 2.86
C PRO A 93 8.17 -8.99 2.23
N ASP A 94 8.64 -7.75 2.43
CA ASP A 94 9.98 -7.32 2.01
C ASP A 94 11.06 -7.91 2.93
N LEU A 95 10.72 -8.09 4.20
CA LEU A 95 11.55 -8.70 5.25
C LEU A 95 10.84 -9.90 5.88
N TRP A 96 11.57 -10.99 6.10
CA TRP A 96 11.05 -12.17 6.80
C TRP A 96 11.59 -12.26 8.23
N GLY A 97 10.89 -13.00 9.08
CA GLY A 97 11.30 -13.27 10.44
C GLY A 97 10.41 -14.32 11.09
N LYS A 98 10.91 -14.95 12.16
CA LYS A 98 10.21 -16.03 12.87
C LYS A 98 8.88 -15.61 13.47
N THR A 99 8.73 -14.34 13.78
CA THR A 99 7.56 -13.84 14.48
C THR A 99 6.97 -12.67 13.71
N ILE A 100 5.72 -12.82 13.32
CA ILE A 100 4.96 -11.80 12.60
C ILE A 100 3.73 -11.37 13.41
N ARG A 101 3.11 -10.26 13.00
CA ARG A 101 1.72 -9.93 13.36
C ARG A 101 1.07 -9.24 12.18
N ILE A 102 -0.25 -9.30 12.10
CA ILE A 102 -1.01 -8.80 10.95
C ILE A 102 -2.00 -7.76 11.45
N ARG A 103 -2.06 -6.61 10.78
CA ARG A 103 -3.10 -5.60 11.03
C ARG A 103 -4.23 -5.77 10.03
N PHE A 104 -5.45 -5.85 10.54
CA PHE A 104 -6.67 -5.77 9.76
C PHE A 104 -7.39 -4.45 10.02
N SER A 105 -8.13 -3.95 9.03
CA SER A 105 -8.75 -2.63 9.02
C SER A 105 -10.17 -2.68 8.44
N ASN A 106 -11.13 -2.08 9.15
CA ASN A 106 -12.51 -1.88 8.71
C ASN A 106 -12.89 -0.38 8.69
N VAL A 107 -11.90 0.48 8.39
CA VAL A 107 -12.01 1.94 8.52
C VAL A 107 -13.04 2.59 7.60
N PHE A 108 -13.35 1.97 6.46
CA PHE A 108 -14.38 2.43 5.52
C PHE A 108 -15.66 1.58 5.57
N GLY A 109 -15.71 0.55 6.42
CA GLY A 109 -16.93 -0.20 6.63
C GLY A 109 -17.98 0.62 7.37
N THR A 110 -19.24 0.24 7.21
CA THR A 110 -20.37 0.86 7.94
C THR A 110 -20.91 -0.03 9.06
N THR A 111 -20.53 -1.31 9.08
CA THR A 111 -20.91 -2.30 10.11
C THR A 111 -19.68 -3.04 10.63
N PRO A 112 -19.70 -3.57 11.87
CA PRO A 112 -18.63 -4.44 12.35
C PRO A 112 -18.48 -5.68 11.45
N VAL A 113 -17.23 -6.06 11.17
CA VAL A 113 -16.92 -7.30 10.44
C VAL A 113 -16.37 -8.33 11.43
N THR A 114 -16.77 -9.59 11.30
CA THR A 114 -16.23 -10.68 12.12
C THR A 114 -15.43 -11.63 11.26
N PHE A 115 -14.19 -11.90 11.66
CA PHE A 115 -13.42 -13.02 11.16
C PHE A 115 -13.54 -14.17 12.14
N GLU A 116 -14.12 -15.30 11.72
CA GLU A 116 -14.29 -16.46 12.60
C GLU A 116 -13.02 -17.30 12.74
N ASN A 117 -12.16 -17.24 11.71
CA ASN A 117 -10.87 -17.89 11.70
C ASN A 117 -9.91 -17.11 10.79
N VAL A 118 -8.63 -17.12 11.12
CA VAL A 118 -7.56 -16.50 10.34
C VAL A 118 -6.34 -17.43 10.36
N THR A 119 -5.74 -17.67 9.20
CA THR A 119 -4.53 -18.48 9.06
C THR A 119 -3.50 -17.78 8.19
N VAL A 120 -2.24 -18.14 8.37
CA VAL A 120 -1.16 -17.78 7.45
C VAL A 120 -0.43 -19.02 6.98
N GLY A 121 0.14 -18.98 5.78
CA GLY A 121 1.02 -20.02 5.28
C GLY A 121 1.92 -19.51 4.16
N LEU A 122 2.95 -20.28 3.83
CA LEU A 122 3.82 -19.97 2.70
C LEU A 122 3.08 -20.31 1.41
N GLN A 123 2.96 -19.36 0.49
CA GLN A 123 2.34 -19.64 -0.81
C GLN A 123 3.21 -20.64 -1.59
N ASP A 124 2.58 -21.68 -2.11
CA ASP A 124 3.18 -22.58 -3.09
C ASP A 124 3.04 -21.97 -4.50
N TYR A 125 1.85 -22.08 -5.09
CA TYR A 125 1.45 -21.44 -6.35
C TYR A 125 -0.05 -21.19 -6.36
N SER A 126 -0.53 -20.18 -7.08
CA SER A 126 -1.97 -19.82 -7.09
C SER A 126 -2.50 -19.70 -5.65
N ALA A 127 -3.72 -20.15 -5.35
CA ALA A 127 -4.23 -20.21 -3.98
C ALA A 127 -3.51 -21.24 -3.08
N ASN A 128 -2.68 -22.16 -3.61
CA ASN A 128 -2.12 -23.24 -2.80
C ASN A 128 -1.13 -22.74 -1.73
N VAL A 129 -1.13 -23.44 -0.60
CA VAL A 129 -0.22 -23.25 0.54
C VAL A 129 0.68 -24.47 0.68
N VAL A 130 1.96 -24.24 0.93
CA VAL A 130 2.93 -25.31 1.17
C VAL A 130 2.50 -26.11 2.40
N ALA A 131 2.33 -27.43 2.23
CA ALA A 131 1.93 -28.33 3.30
C ALA A 131 2.89 -28.22 4.51
N GLY A 132 2.32 -28.17 5.72
CA GLY A 132 3.09 -28.00 6.96
C GLY A 132 3.41 -26.56 7.34
N THR A 133 3.11 -25.56 6.49
CA THR A 133 3.38 -24.14 6.79
C THR A 133 2.18 -23.37 7.35
N LEU A 134 0.99 -23.98 7.37
CA LEU A 134 -0.23 -23.31 7.79
C LEU A 134 -0.26 -23.12 9.32
N VAL A 135 -0.35 -21.86 9.76
CA VAL A 135 -0.37 -21.46 11.17
C VAL A 135 -1.65 -20.67 11.48
N PRO A 136 -2.38 -21.01 12.56
CA PRO A 136 -3.53 -20.22 12.99
C PRO A 136 -3.10 -18.89 13.61
N VAL A 137 -3.82 -17.83 13.27
CA VAL A 137 -3.66 -16.49 13.84
C VAL A 137 -4.68 -16.27 14.95
N LYS A 138 -4.29 -15.56 16.01
CA LYS A 138 -5.13 -15.29 17.18
C LYS A 138 -5.23 -13.80 17.48
N PHE A 139 -6.24 -13.43 18.25
CA PHE A 139 -6.53 -12.09 18.73
C PHE A 139 -6.92 -12.17 20.22
N GLY A 140 -6.07 -11.67 21.11
CA GLY A 140 -6.28 -11.81 22.55
C GLY A 140 -6.44 -13.28 22.98
N GLY A 141 -5.70 -14.19 22.34
CA GLY A 141 -5.75 -15.64 22.55
C GLY A 141 -6.88 -16.38 21.85
N LYS A 142 -7.82 -15.67 21.19
CA LYS A 142 -8.98 -16.26 20.49
C LYS A 142 -8.72 -16.38 18.99
N ARG A 143 -9.33 -17.37 18.32
CA ARG A 143 -9.25 -17.54 16.85
C ARG A 143 -10.14 -16.58 16.05
N SER A 144 -11.10 -15.95 16.72
CA SER A 144 -12.06 -15.03 16.11
C SER A 144 -11.89 -13.62 16.66
N VAL A 145 -12.14 -12.64 15.79
CA VAL A 145 -12.14 -11.21 16.12
C VAL A 145 -13.32 -10.52 15.43
N THR A 146 -13.93 -9.56 16.12
CA THR A 146 -14.90 -8.64 15.53
C THR A 146 -14.28 -7.25 15.51
N ILE A 147 -14.16 -6.68 14.31
CA ILE A 147 -13.55 -5.38 14.06
C ILE A 147 -14.66 -4.36 13.82
N PRO A 148 -14.83 -3.36 14.70
CA PRO A 148 -15.84 -2.34 14.50
C PRO A 148 -15.52 -1.48 13.26
N ALA A 149 -16.53 -0.85 12.67
CA ALA A 149 -16.40 -0.06 11.43
C ALA A 149 -15.87 1.38 11.64
N GLY A 150 -15.50 2.10 10.59
CA GLY A 150 -15.30 3.56 10.60
C GLY A 150 -13.95 4.06 11.13
N LEU A 151 -13.77 5.38 11.24
CA LEU A 151 -12.47 6.02 11.54
C LEU A 151 -12.04 5.97 13.03
N ARG A 152 -12.64 5.10 13.84
CA ARG A 152 -12.24 4.95 15.25
C ARG A 152 -10.98 4.07 15.37
N PRO A 153 -10.11 4.28 16.37
CA PRO A 153 -8.88 3.50 16.53
C PRO A 153 -9.10 1.99 16.56
N GLU A 154 -10.21 1.53 17.16
CA GLU A 154 -10.55 0.11 17.29
C GLU A 154 -10.96 -0.53 15.97
N ALA A 155 -11.24 0.26 14.92
CA ALA A 155 -11.53 -0.26 13.59
C ALA A 155 -10.29 -0.82 12.88
N ARG A 156 -9.14 -0.83 13.56
CA ARG A 156 -7.91 -1.46 13.15
C ARG A 156 -7.40 -2.32 14.29
N VAL A 157 -7.03 -3.57 14.00
CA VAL A 157 -6.60 -4.51 15.03
C VAL A 157 -5.38 -5.29 14.56
N PHE A 158 -4.36 -5.35 15.41
CA PHE A 158 -3.27 -6.29 15.24
C PHE A 158 -3.68 -7.67 15.79
N SER A 159 -3.25 -8.72 15.11
CA SER A 159 -3.21 -10.05 15.69
C SER A 159 -2.25 -10.12 16.88
N ASP A 160 -2.40 -11.17 17.68
CA ASP A 160 -1.32 -11.65 18.54
C ASP A 160 -0.08 -11.97 17.69
N ALA A 161 1.07 -12.09 18.35
CA ALA A 161 2.30 -12.55 17.70
C ALA A 161 2.10 -13.99 17.16
N VAL A 162 2.45 -14.20 15.89
CA VAL A 162 2.36 -15.47 15.18
C VAL A 162 3.76 -15.99 14.94
N GLN A 163 4.06 -17.17 15.49
CA GLN A 163 5.32 -17.86 15.23
C GLN A 163 5.23 -18.63 13.91
N LEU A 164 6.21 -18.44 13.03
CA LEU A 164 6.38 -19.16 11.77
C LEU A 164 7.44 -20.24 11.99
N PRO A 165 7.06 -21.49 12.32
CA PRO A 165 8.02 -22.54 12.70
C PRO A 165 8.88 -23.03 11.53
N TRP A 166 8.55 -22.61 10.30
CA TRP A 166 9.23 -22.95 9.06
C TRP A 166 10.15 -21.82 8.55
N VAL A 167 10.35 -20.78 9.36
CA VAL A 167 11.35 -19.73 9.12
C VAL A 167 12.51 -19.97 10.09
N ASP A 168 13.67 -20.36 9.58
CA ASP A 168 14.80 -20.79 10.41
C ASP A 168 15.60 -19.63 11.01
N GLU A 169 15.68 -18.50 10.31
CA GLU A 169 16.36 -17.29 10.75
C GLU A 169 15.84 -16.04 10.01
N ASP A 170 16.30 -14.85 10.42
CA ASP A 170 15.87 -13.58 9.84
C ASP A 170 16.27 -13.42 8.36
N ASP A 171 17.23 -14.23 7.89
CA ASP A 171 17.79 -14.22 6.54
C ASP A 171 17.61 -15.55 5.81
N ASP A 172 16.55 -16.28 6.17
CA ASP A 172 16.23 -17.57 5.58
C ASP A 172 15.94 -17.45 4.08
N ILE A 173 16.90 -17.89 3.26
CA ILE A 173 16.83 -17.88 1.80
C ILE A 173 15.65 -18.69 1.24
N ALA A 174 15.09 -19.63 2.00
CA ALA A 174 13.95 -20.43 1.56
C ALA A 174 12.65 -19.60 1.44
N VAL A 175 12.58 -18.48 2.17
CA VAL A 175 11.40 -17.61 2.24
C VAL A 175 11.62 -16.24 1.61
N GLN A 176 12.87 -15.86 1.35
CA GLN A 176 13.19 -14.61 0.65
C GLN A 176 12.48 -14.51 -0.70
N GLY A 177 11.81 -13.37 -0.92
CA GLY A 177 11.06 -13.12 -2.14
C GLY A 177 9.82 -14.01 -2.34
N ARG A 178 9.44 -14.83 -1.36
CA ARG A 178 8.21 -15.62 -1.38
C ARG A 178 7.02 -14.78 -0.93
N ASN A 179 5.83 -15.28 -1.24
CA ASN A 179 4.58 -14.67 -0.81
C ASN A 179 4.03 -15.41 0.42
N LEU A 180 3.42 -14.63 1.31
CA LEU A 180 2.63 -15.10 2.43
C LEU A 180 1.16 -15.13 2.02
N ALA A 181 0.51 -16.28 2.20
CA ALA A 181 -0.93 -16.41 2.05
C ALA A 181 -1.60 -16.10 3.39
N ILE A 182 -2.44 -15.07 3.45
CA ILE A 182 -3.22 -14.70 4.63
C ILE A 182 -4.68 -15.01 4.35
N SER A 183 -5.23 -16.02 5.01
CA SER A 183 -6.62 -16.44 4.83
C SER A 183 -7.49 -16.02 6.00
N TYR A 184 -8.68 -15.48 5.74
CA TYR A 184 -9.62 -15.03 6.77
C TYR A 184 -11.07 -15.27 6.33
N ALA A 185 -11.83 -15.92 7.22
CA ALA A 185 -13.22 -16.29 6.99
C ALA A 185 -14.16 -15.22 7.55
N VAL A 186 -14.84 -14.50 6.67
CA VAL A 186 -15.87 -13.51 7.06
C VAL A 186 -17.12 -14.25 7.50
N LYS A 187 -17.58 -13.96 8.72
CA LYS A 187 -18.83 -14.49 9.27
C LYS A 187 -19.97 -13.49 9.15
N GLY A 188 -21.09 -13.97 8.61
CA GLY A 188 -22.27 -13.16 8.33
C GLY A 188 -22.02 -12.15 7.21
N ASN A 189 -22.89 -11.14 7.16
CA ASN A 189 -22.79 -10.04 6.19
C ASN A 189 -21.84 -8.96 6.71
N SER A 190 -20.78 -8.66 5.96
CA SER A 190 -19.78 -7.66 6.34
C SER A 190 -20.26 -6.22 6.20
N GLY A 191 -21.31 -5.96 5.41
CA GLY A 191 -21.57 -4.65 4.83
C GLY A 191 -20.49 -4.25 3.81
N PRO A 192 -20.42 -2.96 3.41
CA PRO A 192 -19.38 -2.42 2.56
C PRO A 192 -17.98 -2.77 3.06
N MET A 193 -17.15 -3.31 2.18
CA MET A 193 -15.84 -3.85 2.57
C MET A 193 -14.73 -2.83 2.38
N THR A 194 -13.93 -2.59 3.43
CA THR A 194 -12.70 -1.79 3.31
C THR A 194 -11.71 -2.50 2.37
N TYR A 195 -11.15 -1.77 1.39
CA TYR A 195 -10.20 -2.37 0.45
C TYR A 195 -9.16 -1.37 -0.09
N HIS A 196 -8.08 -1.94 -0.61
CA HIS A 196 -7.12 -1.30 -1.48
C HIS A 196 -7.29 -1.85 -2.90
N SER A 197 -7.50 -0.96 -3.87
CA SER A 197 -7.89 -1.38 -5.22
C SER A 197 -6.72 -1.85 -6.10
N GLY A 198 -5.51 -1.31 -5.91
CA GLY A 198 -4.35 -1.45 -6.82
C GLY A 198 -3.32 -2.48 -6.39
N ALA A 199 -3.73 -3.70 -5.99
CA ALA A 199 -2.77 -4.65 -5.41
C ALA A 199 -1.67 -5.10 -6.39
N ASN A 200 -1.96 -5.12 -7.70
CA ASN A 200 -1.13 -5.72 -8.74
C ASN A 200 -0.62 -7.13 -8.36
N GLN A 201 -1.42 -7.84 -7.58
CA GLN A 201 -1.16 -9.16 -7.02
C GLN A 201 -2.48 -9.93 -6.98
N THR A 202 -2.49 -11.14 -7.53
CA THR A 202 -3.63 -12.04 -7.52
C THR A 202 -3.82 -12.60 -6.12
N SER A 203 -5.02 -12.36 -5.57
CA SER A 203 -5.56 -12.95 -4.35
C SER A 203 -6.85 -13.70 -4.67
N PHE A 204 -7.36 -14.46 -3.72
CA PHE A 204 -8.41 -15.46 -3.98
C PHE A 204 -9.59 -15.32 -3.03
N ILE A 205 -10.77 -15.69 -3.52
CA ILE A 205 -12.04 -15.57 -2.80
C ILE A 205 -12.84 -16.85 -3.05
N THR A 206 -13.44 -17.39 -2.00
CA THR A 206 -14.39 -18.51 -2.12
C THR A 206 -15.78 -18.01 -2.51
N ALA A 207 -16.67 -18.93 -2.87
CA ALA A 207 -18.06 -18.58 -3.14
C ALA A 207 -18.76 -17.98 -1.91
N GLN A 208 -19.69 -17.06 -2.17
CA GLN A 208 -20.56 -16.51 -1.14
C GLN A 208 -21.33 -17.64 -0.45
N GLY A 209 -21.33 -17.65 0.89
CA GLY A 209 -21.98 -18.69 1.70
C GLY A 209 -21.18 -19.97 1.91
N SER A 210 -19.96 -20.08 1.37
CA SER A 210 -19.13 -21.28 1.51
C SER A 210 -18.48 -21.43 2.90
N ARG A 211 -18.51 -20.38 3.74
CA ARG A 211 -18.00 -20.33 5.12
C ARG A 211 -16.46 -20.42 5.19
N ASP A 212 -15.94 -20.97 6.30
CA ASP A 212 -14.51 -21.06 6.60
C ASP A 212 -13.79 -22.11 5.73
N HIS A 213 -12.88 -21.61 4.89
CA HIS A 213 -11.91 -22.39 4.09
C HIS A 213 -10.47 -21.99 4.40
N THR A 214 -10.21 -21.33 5.54
CA THR A 214 -8.87 -20.88 5.92
C THR A 214 -7.89 -22.04 6.15
N GLY A 215 -8.42 -23.25 6.35
CA GLY A 215 -7.66 -24.50 6.51
C GLY A 215 -7.25 -25.18 5.21
N ASP A 216 -7.84 -24.81 4.07
CA ASP A 216 -7.68 -25.54 2.82
C ASP A 216 -6.30 -25.28 2.20
N LEU A 217 -5.49 -26.32 2.01
CA LEU A 217 -4.15 -26.16 1.47
C LEU A 217 -4.15 -25.98 -0.05
N ASP A 218 -5.14 -26.55 -0.73
CA ASP A 218 -5.29 -26.43 -2.17
C ASP A 218 -6.22 -25.27 -2.57
N ALA A 219 -6.33 -25.06 -3.87
CA ALA A 219 -7.11 -23.99 -4.47
C ALA A 219 -8.58 -24.35 -4.75
N PHE A 220 -9.05 -25.57 -4.46
CA PHE A 220 -10.36 -26.02 -4.97
C PHE A 220 -11.54 -25.19 -4.45
N ALA A 221 -11.49 -24.76 -3.19
CA ALA A 221 -12.52 -23.88 -2.61
C ALA A 221 -12.44 -22.43 -3.11
N TYR A 222 -11.30 -22.03 -3.68
CA TYR A 222 -10.97 -20.67 -4.09
C TYR A 222 -11.31 -20.45 -5.57
N GLU A 223 -12.60 -20.42 -5.86
CA GLU A 223 -13.17 -20.35 -7.21
C GLU A 223 -12.91 -19.02 -7.92
N PHE A 224 -12.68 -17.94 -7.17
CA PHE A 224 -12.58 -16.58 -7.71
C PHE A 224 -11.24 -15.93 -7.38
N THR A 225 -10.85 -14.98 -8.24
CA THR A 225 -9.64 -14.18 -8.07
C THR A 225 -9.97 -12.70 -7.96
N THR A 226 -9.06 -11.95 -7.35
CA THR A 226 -9.08 -10.49 -7.28
C THR A 226 -7.66 -9.96 -7.37
N THR A 227 -7.53 -8.72 -7.82
CA THR A 227 -6.30 -7.93 -7.84
C THR A 227 -6.37 -6.77 -6.85
N SER A 228 -7.16 -6.96 -5.78
CA SER A 228 -7.32 -6.05 -4.66
C SER A 228 -7.04 -6.75 -3.34
N TRP A 229 -6.68 -5.99 -2.30
CA TRP A 229 -6.61 -6.50 -0.94
C TRP A 229 -7.78 -5.97 -0.13
N PHE A 230 -8.51 -6.88 0.51
CA PHE A 230 -9.65 -6.54 1.37
C PHE A 230 -9.26 -6.68 2.83
N TYR A 231 -9.53 -5.69 3.67
CA TYR A 231 -9.28 -5.66 5.12
C TYR A 231 -7.84 -5.81 5.62
N VAL A 232 -6.96 -6.57 4.96
CA VAL A 232 -5.55 -6.71 5.35
C VAL A 232 -4.84 -5.39 5.08
N GLU A 233 -4.13 -4.87 6.08
CA GLU A 233 -3.50 -3.55 6.04
C GLU A 233 -1.98 -3.62 6.17
N THR A 234 -1.45 -4.39 7.14
CA THR A 234 0.00 -4.56 7.30
C THR A 234 0.39 -5.95 7.77
N VAL A 235 1.63 -6.34 7.44
CA VAL A 235 2.35 -7.43 8.09
C VAL A 235 3.60 -6.83 8.74
N ASP A 236 3.67 -6.93 10.05
CA ASP A 236 4.87 -6.58 10.80
C ASP A 236 5.67 -7.84 11.12
N VAL A 237 6.99 -7.69 11.16
CA VAL A 237 7.92 -8.72 11.64
C VAL A 237 8.68 -8.22 12.86
N ARG A 238 9.00 -9.10 13.82
CA ARG A 238 9.99 -8.80 14.85
C ARG A 238 11.34 -8.72 14.13
N ALA A 239 12.05 -7.60 14.19
CA ALA A 239 13.34 -7.39 13.53
C ALA A 239 14.35 -6.75 14.49
N HIS A 240 15.60 -6.68 14.06
CA HIS A 240 16.69 -6.04 14.79
C HIS A 240 16.38 -4.55 15.07
N PRO A 241 16.82 -3.95 16.18
CA PRO A 241 16.44 -2.57 16.57
C PRO A 241 16.95 -1.53 15.58
N ASP A 242 18.10 -1.79 14.95
CA ASP A 242 18.68 -0.92 13.91
C ASP A 242 18.03 -1.06 12.53
N THR A 243 16.97 -1.87 12.39
CA THR A 243 16.28 -2.03 11.10
C THR A 243 15.68 -0.71 10.65
N VAL A 244 16.01 -0.31 9.42
CA VAL A 244 15.47 0.88 8.74
C VAL A 244 14.14 0.51 8.07
N VAL A 245 13.11 1.32 8.28
CA VAL A 245 11.80 1.15 7.63
C VAL A 245 11.54 2.34 6.74
N VAL A 246 11.45 2.08 5.44
CA VAL A 246 11.17 3.06 4.39
C VAL A 246 9.71 2.89 3.94
N CYS A 247 8.95 3.97 3.90
CA CYS A 247 7.61 3.98 3.35
C CYS A 247 7.62 4.70 1.99
N ALA A 248 7.21 4.01 0.93
CA ALA A 248 6.88 4.62 -0.35
C ALA A 248 5.44 5.18 -0.24
N PHE A 249 5.33 6.50 -0.09
CA PHE A 249 4.05 7.20 0.03
C PHE A 249 3.73 7.90 -1.29
N GLY A 250 2.49 7.86 -1.76
CA GLY A 250 2.14 8.58 -2.98
C GLY A 250 0.89 8.11 -3.71
N ASP A 251 0.91 8.31 -5.02
CA ASP A 251 -0.21 8.03 -5.92
C ASP A 251 -0.03 6.77 -6.79
N SER A 252 -0.77 6.67 -7.91
CA SER A 252 -0.76 5.54 -8.84
C SER A 252 0.61 5.19 -9.43
N ILE A 253 1.52 6.16 -9.53
CA ILE A 253 2.89 5.90 -10.00
C ILE A 253 3.64 5.08 -8.94
N THR A 254 3.42 5.36 -7.65
CA THR A 254 4.01 4.58 -6.56
C THR A 254 3.24 3.30 -6.27
N ASP A 255 1.91 3.32 -6.42
CA ASP A 255 1.04 2.15 -6.25
C ASP A 255 1.35 1.06 -7.30
N GLY A 256 1.78 1.49 -8.49
CA GLY A 256 2.35 0.63 -9.52
C GLY A 256 1.48 0.43 -10.75
N THR A 257 0.72 1.44 -11.19
CA THR A 257 -0.03 1.35 -12.46
C THR A 257 0.90 0.96 -13.61
N HIS A 258 0.46 0.01 -14.46
CA HIS A 258 1.24 -0.65 -15.54
C HIS A 258 2.44 -1.49 -15.10
N THR A 259 2.53 -1.85 -13.83
CA THR A 259 3.37 -2.99 -13.43
C THR A 259 2.80 -4.31 -13.95
N THR A 260 3.66 -5.31 -14.06
CA THR A 260 3.25 -6.63 -14.52
C THR A 260 2.59 -7.38 -13.35
N LEU A 261 1.36 -7.86 -13.55
CA LEU A 261 0.61 -8.60 -12.53
C LEU A 261 1.48 -9.70 -11.91
N ASN A 262 1.55 -9.75 -10.57
CA ASN A 262 2.30 -10.73 -9.78
C ASN A 262 3.84 -10.64 -9.86
N ILE A 263 4.43 -9.74 -10.68
CA ILE A 263 5.88 -9.70 -10.88
C ILE A 263 6.61 -8.83 -9.86
N ASN A 264 5.91 -7.89 -9.20
CA ASN A 264 6.51 -6.98 -8.22
C ASN A 264 7.67 -6.17 -8.84
N ASP A 265 7.34 -5.43 -9.90
CA ASP A 265 8.27 -4.62 -10.68
C ASP A 265 8.00 -3.11 -10.61
N ARG A 266 7.47 -2.65 -9.48
CA ARG A 266 7.39 -1.22 -9.12
C ARG A 266 8.79 -0.65 -8.89
N TRP A 267 8.93 0.68 -8.91
CA TRP A 267 10.19 1.33 -8.58
C TRP A 267 10.70 0.94 -7.18
N MET A 268 9.79 0.79 -6.20
CA MET A 268 10.15 0.38 -4.84
C MET A 268 10.72 -1.04 -4.78
N ASN A 269 10.33 -1.94 -5.69
CA ASN A 269 10.85 -3.30 -5.71
C ASN A 269 12.29 -3.32 -6.27
N VAL A 270 12.60 -2.42 -7.19
CA VAL A 270 13.97 -2.19 -7.66
C VAL A 270 14.83 -1.63 -6.54
N LEU A 271 14.31 -0.64 -5.80
CA LEU A 271 14.97 -0.08 -4.64
C LEU A 271 15.20 -1.13 -3.55
N SER A 272 14.18 -1.91 -3.18
CA SER A 272 14.26 -3.03 -2.23
C SER A 272 15.46 -3.93 -2.55
N ARG A 273 15.56 -4.43 -3.78
CA ARG A 273 16.69 -5.29 -4.20
C ARG A 273 18.04 -4.61 -4.01
N ARG A 274 18.16 -3.31 -4.34
CA ARG A 274 19.40 -2.54 -4.14
C ARG A 274 19.74 -2.37 -2.66
N LEU A 275 18.74 -2.08 -1.83
CA LEU A 275 18.89 -1.91 -0.39
C LEU A 275 19.28 -3.22 0.29
N HIS A 276 18.64 -4.34 -0.02
CA HIS A 276 18.99 -5.65 0.51
C HIS A 276 20.38 -6.10 0.04
N ASN A 277 20.76 -5.83 -1.21
CA ASN A 277 22.11 -6.12 -1.70
C ASN A 277 23.20 -5.32 -0.95
N ALA A 278 22.91 -4.10 -0.52
CA ALA A 278 23.85 -3.25 0.19
C ALA A 278 23.87 -3.50 1.71
N TYR A 279 22.68 -3.72 2.30
CA TYR A 279 22.46 -3.62 3.74
C TYR A 279 21.88 -4.90 4.38
N GLY A 280 21.57 -5.91 3.57
CA GLY A 280 20.94 -7.16 3.99
C GLY A 280 19.61 -6.91 4.72
N ASN A 281 19.27 -7.82 5.62
CA ASN A 281 17.98 -7.84 6.35
C ASN A 281 17.95 -6.87 7.54
N ARG A 282 18.42 -5.65 7.29
CA ARG A 282 18.41 -4.50 8.21
C ARG A 282 17.65 -3.33 7.61
N ILE A 283 16.91 -3.57 6.53
CA ILE A 283 16.05 -2.59 5.89
C ILE A 283 14.80 -3.27 5.34
N THR A 284 13.72 -2.51 5.31
CA THR A 284 12.45 -2.92 4.71
C THR A 284 11.82 -1.71 4.03
N ILE A 285 11.20 -1.94 2.88
CA ILE A 285 10.41 -0.93 2.19
C ILE A 285 8.95 -1.39 2.00
N VAL A 286 8.00 -0.54 2.38
CA VAL A 286 6.56 -0.80 2.29
C VAL A 286 5.86 0.25 1.42
N ASN A 287 4.66 -0.08 0.92
CA ASN A 287 3.89 0.77 0.01
C ASN A 287 2.63 1.31 0.70
N GLU A 288 2.51 2.63 0.83
CA GLU A 288 1.29 3.30 1.30
C GLU A 288 0.73 4.23 0.21
N ALA A 289 0.91 3.86 -1.06
CA ALA A 289 0.34 4.61 -2.17
C ALA A 289 -1.09 4.18 -2.50
N ILE A 290 -1.83 5.10 -3.13
CA ILE A 290 -3.19 4.87 -3.60
C ILE A 290 -3.33 5.44 -5.01
N GLY A 291 -3.81 4.64 -5.96
CA GLY A 291 -4.07 5.11 -7.32
C GLY A 291 -4.96 6.35 -7.40
N GLY A 292 -4.46 7.44 -7.99
CA GLY A 292 -5.19 8.70 -8.10
C GLY A 292 -5.24 9.55 -6.82
N ASN A 293 -4.41 9.25 -5.82
CA ASN A 293 -4.34 10.01 -4.56
C ASN A 293 -3.83 11.43 -4.78
N ARG A 294 -4.26 12.33 -3.89
CA ARG A 294 -3.95 13.76 -3.93
C ARG A 294 -3.32 14.20 -2.63
N VAL A 295 -2.46 15.21 -2.70
CA VAL A 295 -1.85 15.84 -1.53
C VAL A 295 -2.91 16.53 -0.67
N VAL A 296 -3.80 17.31 -1.30
CA VAL A 296 -4.79 18.14 -0.57
C VAL A 296 -6.24 17.74 -0.85
N PRO A 297 -7.16 17.99 0.11
CA PRO A 297 -8.58 17.78 -0.10
C PRO A 297 -9.21 18.86 -1.02
N PRO A 298 -10.39 18.58 -1.63
CA PRO A 298 -11.14 17.33 -1.52
C PRO A 298 -10.61 16.25 -2.47
N ALA A 299 -10.23 15.10 -1.91
CA ALA A 299 -10.20 13.86 -2.68
C ALA A 299 -11.65 13.35 -2.77
N VAL A 300 -12.19 13.21 -3.98
CA VAL A 300 -13.62 12.94 -4.16
C VAL A 300 -13.97 11.56 -3.60
N ALA A 301 -14.93 11.51 -2.69
CA ALA A 301 -15.30 10.34 -1.89
C ALA A 301 -15.98 9.18 -2.67
N ASN A 302 -15.90 9.16 -4.00
CA ASN A 302 -16.53 8.14 -4.85
C ASN A 302 -15.57 7.40 -5.80
N ALA A 303 -14.28 7.74 -5.82
CA ALA A 303 -13.29 7.11 -6.69
C ALA A 303 -12.23 6.38 -5.84
N THR A 304 -11.58 5.40 -6.45
CA THR A 304 -10.47 4.58 -5.89
C THR A 304 -9.28 5.37 -5.31
N SER A 305 -9.28 6.70 -5.43
CA SER A 305 -8.27 7.66 -4.98
C SER A 305 -8.08 7.81 -3.46
N GLY A 306 -9.07 7.41 -2.67
CA GLY A 306 -9.03 7.51 -1.20
C GLY A 306 -8.89 8.93 -0.63
N PRO A 307 -8.72 9.08 0.71
CA PRO A 307 -8.55 10.38 1.36
C PRO A 307 -7.25 11.06 0.94
N ALA A 308 -7.17 12.39 1.00
CA ALA A 308 -5.95 13.11 0.66
C ALA A 308 -4.77 12.73 1.59
N ALA A 309 -3.54 12.89 1.11
CA ALA A 309 -2.31 12.57 1.83
C ALA A 309 -2.26 13.23 3.21
N VAL A 310 -2.60 14.53 3.29
CA VAL A 310 -2.68 15.29 4.54
C VAL A 310 -3.66 14.68 5.55
N ASP A 311 -4.77 14.10 5.07
CA ASP A 311 -5.83 13.55 5.93
C ASP A 311 -5.50 12.13 6.41
N ARG A 312 -4.80 11.34 5.58
CA ARG A 312 -4.49 9.93 5.88
C ARG A 312 -3.12 9.68 6.50
N LEU A 313 -2.25 10.70 6.58
CA LEU A 313 -0.87 10.56 7.06
C LEU A 313 -0.75 9.80 8.39
N ASP A 314 -1.53 10.18 9.41
CA ASP A 314 -1.49 9.52 10.72
C ASP A 314 -1.89 8.06 10.65
N ARG A 315 -2.94 7.78 9.87
CA ARG A 315 -3.53 6.45 9.76
C ARG A 315 -2.59 5.52 8.98
N ASP A 316 -2.13 5.95 7.81
CA ASP A 316 -1.46 5.07 6.86
C ASP A 316 0.05 5.04 7.09
N VAL A 317 0.67 6.19 7.33
CA VAL A 317 2.14 6.30 7.37
C VAL A 317 2.66 6.31 8.81
N LEU A 318 2.23 7.25 9.64
CA LEU A 318 2.77 7.36 11.02
C LEU A 318 2.40 6.19 11.92
N ALA A 319 1.34 5.44 11.58
CA ALA A 319 0.99 4.20 12.28
C ALA A 319 1.80 2.97 11.83
N LEU A 320 2.76 3.10 10.91
CA LEU A 320 3.66 2.01 10.52
C LEU A 320 4.66 1.72 11.64
N SER A 321 4.79 0.44 11.98
CA SER A 321 5.73 -0.01 12.99
C SER A 321 7.17 0.28 12.56
N GLY A 322 7.89 1.00 13.39
CA GLY A 322 9.33 1.25 13.21
C GLY A 322 9.69 2.20 12.06
N LEU A 323 8.73 2.96 11.51
CA LEU A 323 8.96 3.93 10.44
C LEU A 323 10.15 4.85 10.73
N THR A 324 11.01 5.03 9.73
CA THR A 324 12.19 5.91 9.83
C THR A 324 12.32 6.87 8.67
N HIS A 325 11.93 6.46 7.46
CA HIS A 325 12.06 7.25 6.24
C HIS A 325 10.78 7.15 5.42
N VAL A 326 10.45 8.21 4.70
CA VAL A 326 9.39 8.26 3.69
C VAL A 326 10.03 8.73 2.38
N ILE A 327 9.78 8.00 1.30
CA ILE A 327 9.98 8.49 -0.06
C ILE A 327 8.58 8.88 -0.57
N TRP A 328 8.36 10.17 -0.82
CA TRP A 328 7.03 10.70 -1.17
C TRP A 328 6.99 11.20 -2.62
N LEU A 329 6.12 10.62 -3.42
CA LEU A 329 5.85 11.04 -4.80
C LEU A 329 4.34 11.25 -4.99
N GLU A 330 3.90 12.51 -5.01
CA GLU A 330 2.49 12.85 -5.16
C GLU A 330 2.30 14.32 -5.53
N GLY A 331 1.20 14.66 -6.20
CA GLY A 331 0.83 16.03 -6.58
C GLY A 331 0.34 16.15 -8.02
N ILE A 332 0.55 15.11 -8.84
CA ILE A 332 0.13 15.13 -10.24
C ILE A 332 -1.40 15.09 -10.38
N ASN A 333 -2.07 14.31 -9.52
CA ASN A 333 -3.53 14.23 -9.50
C ASN A 333 -4.20 15.50 -8.95
N ASP A 334 -3.49 16.26 -8.10
CA ASP A 334 -3.95 17.57 -7.64
C ASP A 334 -3.97 18.57 -8.81
N LEU A 335 -2.93 18.54 -9.66
CA LEU A 335 -2.83 19.39 -10.84
C LEU A 335 -3.93 19.08 -11.86
N GLY A 336 -4.24 17.82 -12.13
CA GLY A 336 -5.34 17.47 -13.02
C GLY A 336 -6.72 17.72 -12.43
N ALA A 337 -6.82 17.81 -11.09
CA ALA A 337 -7.98 18.32 -10.39
C ALA A 337 -8.00 19.85 -10.24
N LEU A 338 -7.07 20.55 -10.89
CA LEU A 338 -6.96 22.01 -10.94
C LEU A 338 -6.71 22.67 -9.57
N HIS A 339 -6.11 21.94 -8.62
CA HIS A 339 -5.59 22.56 -7.41
C HIS A 339 -4.43 23.50 -7.76
N SER A 340 -4.36 24.62 -7.03
CA SER A 340 -3.23 25.54 -7.19
C SER A 340 -1.93 24.90 -6.69
N THR A 341 -0.80 25.23 -7.32
CA THR A 341 0.51 24.82 -6.82
C THR A 341 0.77 25.32 -5.40
N ALA A 342 0.26 26.51 -5.04
CA ALA A 342 0.36 27.05 -3.69
C ALA A 342 -0.35 26.16 -2.64
N SER A 343 -1.55 25.64 -2.93
CA SER A 343 -2.24 24.71 -2.02
C SER A 343 -1.49 23.39 -1.89
N ILE A 344 -0.96 22.86 -2.99
CA ILE A 344 -0.19 21.61 -2.99
C ILE A 344 1.09 21.78 -2.17
N ILE A 345 1.82 22.88 -2.36
CA ILE A 345 3.01 23.24 -1.58
C ILE A 345 2.68 23.35 -0.08
N SER A 346 1.54 23.96 0.28
CA SER A 346 1.10 24.01 1.67
C SER A 346 0.85 22.61 2.24
N GLY A 347 0.32 21.68 1.43
CA GLY A 347 0.16 20.28 1.82
C GLY A 347 1.50 19.56 2.00
N TYR A 348 2.48 19.81 1.12
CA TYR A 348 3.84 19.31 1.31
C TYR A 348 4.44 19.79 2.63
N GLN A 349 4.32 21.08 2.93
CA GLN A 349 4.83 21.67 4.17
C GLN A 349 4.18 21.05 5.41
N ASP A 350 2.87 20.83 5.41
CA ASP A 350 2.15 20.18 6.52
C ASP A 350 2.65 18.75 6.77
N VAL A 351 2.64 17.91 5.73
CA VAL A 351 3.03 16.50 5.85
C VAL A 351 4.50 16.37 6.27
N VAL A 352 5.41 17.14 5.66
CA VAL A 352 6.84 17.13 6.01
C VAL A 352 7.03 17.56 7.47
N THR A 353 6.36 18.63 7.90
CA THR A 353 6.42 19.10 9.30
C THR A 353 5.98 18.02 10.28
N ARG A 354 4.88 17.32 9.98
CA ARG A 354 4.34 16.24 10.83
C ARG A 354 5.25 15.01 10.87
N LEU A 355 5.83 14.63 9.73
CA LEU A 355 6.82 13.53 9.65
C LEU A 355 8.10 13.87 10.42
N HIS A 356 8.64 15.07 10.25
CA HIS A 356 9.82 15.54 10.99
C HIS A 356 9.55 15.62 12.50
N ALA A 357 8.37 16.07 12.92
CA ALA A 357 7.96 16.07 14.33
C ALA A 357 7.92 14.66 14.93
N ALA A 358 7.66 13.63 14.12
CA ALA A 358 7.74 12.22 14.50
C ALA A 358 9.15 11.61 14.36
N GLY A 359 10.15 12.41 13.96
CA GLY A 359 11.53 11.94 13.74
C GLY A 359 11.73 11.15 12.45
N VAL A 360 10.78 11.21 11.51
CA VAL A 360 10.82 10.50 10.23
C VAL A 360 11.48 11.39 9.18
N LYS A 361 12.42 10.85 8.42
CA LYS A 361 13.10 11.52 7.32
C LYS A 361 12.28 11.49 6.04
N VAL A 362 12.26 12.57 5.27
CA VAL A 362 11.40 12.70 4.08
C VAL A 362 12.23 13.00 2.84
N TYR A 363 12.11 12.12 1.83
CA TYR A 363 12.75 12.21 0.53
C TYR A 363 11.67 12.45 -0.51
N ALA A 364 11.72 13.58 -1.22
CA ALA A 364 10.71 13.90 -2.22
C ALA A 364 11.10 13.32 -3.58
N GLY A 365 10.20 12.56 -4.20
CA GLY A 365 10.29 12.19 -5.61
C GLY A 365 9.85 13.36 -6.48
N THR A 366 10.67 13.77 -7.44
CA THR A 366 10.22 14.75 -8.44
C THR A 366 9.11 14.17 -9.31
N LEU A 367 8.06 14.96 -9.57
CA LEU A 367 6.92 14.54 -10.38
C LEU A 367 7.38 14.23 -11.79
N THR A 368 7.03 13.05 -12.31
CA THR A 368 7.33 12.65 -13.69
C THR A 368 6.56 13.51 -14.69
N SER A 369 7.08 13.65 -15.91
CA SER A 369 6.44 14.43 -16.98
C SER A 369 4.93 14.15 -17.10
N ALA A 370 4.15 15.22 -17.17
CA ALA A 370 2.71 15.20 -17.41
C ALA A 370 2.34 15.96 -18.70
N LEU A 371 3.30 16.19 -19.61
CA LEU A 371 3.05 16.96 -20.82
C LEU A 371 2.04 16.29 -21.77
N GLY A 372 1.89 14.96 -21.69
CA GLY A 372 0.87 14.20 -22.42
C GLY A 372 1.07 14.15 -23.94
N ILE A 373 -0.01 13.86 -24.67
CA ILE A 373 -0.03 13.93 -26.13
C ILE A 373 -0.33 15.37 -26.56
N TYR A 374 0.67 16.03 -27.17
CA TYR A 374 0.52 17.39 -27.69
C TYR A 374 -0.69 17.50 -28.65
N GLY A 375 -1.59 18.44 -28.38
CA GLY A 375 -2.71 18.78 -29.27
C GLY A 375 -3.93 17.85 -29.20
N VAL A 376 -3.98 16.88 -28.28
CA VAL A 376 -5.17 16.05 -28.04
C VAL A 376 -5.97 16.65 -26.88
N PRO A 377 -7.20 17.15 -27.11
CA PRO A 377 -8.07 17.59 -26.02
C PRO A 377 -8.46 16.38 -25.17
N PHE A 378 -7.89 16.29 -23.97
CA PHE A 378 -8.34 15.32 -22.97
C PHE A 378 -9.39 16.01 -22.10
N PRO A 379 -10.56 15.38 -21.80
CA PRO A 379 -11.70 16.10 -21.24
C PRO A 379 -11.42 16.79 -19.89
N THR A 380 -10.51 16.26 -19.08
CA THR A 380 -10.04 16.76 -17.78
C THR A 380 -8.99 15.75 -17.30
N GLY A 381 -7.85 16.14 -16.73
CA GLY A 381 -6.97 15.16 -16.11
C GLY A 381 -5.55 15.65 -15.89
N ASP A 382 -4.68 14.71 -15.51
CA ASP A 382 -3.35 14.96 -14.96
C ASP A 382 -2.28 15.13 -16.05
N ASN A 383 -2.69 15.49 -17.28
CA ASN A 383 -1.84 15.63 -18.46
C ASN A 383 -2.10 16.93 -19.22
N GLY A 384 -1.10 17.42 -19.94
CA GLY A 384 -1.16 18.56 -20.85
C GLY A 384 -0.35 19.78 -20.38
N PRO A 385 -0.28 20.85 -21.19
CA PRO A 385 0.58 22.01 -20.91
C PRO A 385 0.29 22.72 -19.58
N VAL A 386 -0.97 22.72 -19.12
CA VAL A 386 -1.36 23.35 -17.85
C VAL A 386 -0.84 22.54 -16.66
N ALA A 387 -1.08 21.23 -16.66
CA ALA A 387 -0.54 20.34 -15.63
C ALA A 387 0.99 20.36 -15.64
N GLU A 388 1.62 20.33 -16.82
CA GLU A 388 3.07 20.42 -16.97
C GLU A 388 3.65 21.73 -16.41
N ALA A 389 3.02 22.87 -16.66
CA ALA A 389 3.46 24.15 -16.08
C ALA A 389 3.40 24.13 -14.55
N GLY A 390 2.34 23.56 -13.96
CA GLY A 390 2.23 23.35 -12.52
C GLY A 390 3.29 22.38 -12.00
N ARG A 391 3.54 21.29 -12.72
CA ARG A 391 4.55 20.28 -12.38
C ARG A 391 5.96 20.88 -12.30
N GLN A 392 6.33 21.75 -13.24
CA GLN A 392 7.62 22.45 -13.20
C GLN A 392 7.77 23.29 -11.93
N VAL A 393 6.72 24.05 -11.55
CA VAL A 393 6.71 24.82 -10.30
C VAL A 393 6.86 23.92 -9.08
N LEU A 394 6.16 22.79 -9.03
CA LEU A 394 6.26 21.85 -7.91
C LEU A 394 7.65 21.19 -7.86
N ASN A 395 8.22 20.79 -9.00
CA ASN A 395 9.55 20.19 -9.04
C ASN A 395 10.66 21.19 -8.69
N ASP A 396 10.54 22.45 -9.10
CA ASP A 396 11.43 23.51 -8.66
C ASP A 396 11.36 23.71 -7.14
N TYR A 397 10.15 23.66 -6.57
CA TYR A 397 9.97 23.70 -5.12
C TYR A 397 10.57 22.48 -4.43
N ILE A 398 10.33 21.27 -4.93
CA ILE A 398 10.89 20.01 -4.41
C ILE A 398 12.41 20.09 -4.35
N ARG A 399 13.04 20.55 -5.43
CA ARG A 399 14.52 20.65 -5.53
C ARG A 399 15.12 21.70 -4.63
N ASN A 400 14.47 22.86 -4.46
CA ASN A 400 15.13 24.06 -3.94
C ASN A 400 14.57 24.57 -2.60
N SER A 401 13.43 24.07 -2.13
CA SER A 401 12.80 24.56 -0.89
C SER A 401 13.61 24.27 0.37
N GLY A 402 14.39 23.17 0.37
CA GLY A 402 15.15 22.71 1.53
C GLY A 402 14.30 22.14 2.67
N ILE A 403 13.00 21.89 2.47
CA ILE A 403 12.15 21.27 3.49
C ILE A 403 12.32 19.75 3.57
N PHE A 404 12.76 19.11 2.49
CA PHE A 404 12.98 17.67 2.42
C PHE A 404 14.42 17.32 2.86
N ASP A 405 14.61 16.12 3.42
CA ASP A 405 15.94 15.59 3.76
C ASP A 405 16.73 15.12 2.52
N GLY A 406 16.04 14.90 1.39
CA GLY A 406 16.63 14.55 0.11
C GLY A 406 15.62 14.61 -1.04
N VAL A 407 16.12 14.51 -2.27
CA VAL A 407 15.31 14.53 -3.49
C VAL A 407 15.69 13.35 -4.37
N GLU A 408 14.69 12.55 -4.75
CA GLU A 408 14.83 11.46 -5.70
C GLU A 408 14.39 11.94 -7.09
N GLU A 409 15.34 12.02 -8.03
CA GLU A 409 15.14 12.63 -9.34
C GLU A 409 14.42 11.70 -10.35
N PHE A 410 13.18 11.33 -10.04
CA PHE A 410 12.34 10.50 -10.93
C PHE A 410 11.99 11.19 -12.24
N ASP A 411 11.80 12.51 -12.23
CA ASP A 411 11.64 13.32 -13.43
C ASP A 411 12.83 13.12 -14.38
N LEU A 412 14.05 13.40 -13.91
CA LEU A 412 15.26 13.24 -14.72
C LEU A 412 15.47 11.80 -15.19
N ALA A 413 15.16 10.82 -14.34
CA ALA A 413 15.28 9.41 -14.68
C ALA A 413 14.41 9.04 -15.90
N THR A 414 13.23 9.64 -16.01
CA THR A 414 12.18 9.25 -16.97
C THR A 414 12.03 10.21 -18.16
N LEU A 415 12.47 11.46 -18.05
CA LEU A 415 12.29 12.53 -19.03
C LEU A 415 13.14 12.33 -20.30
N ASP A 416 12.51 12.52 -21.46
CA ASP A 416 13.20 12.77 -22.72
C ASP A 416 13.48 14.27 -22.87
N PRO A 417 14.75 14.71 -22.78
CA PRO A 417 15.10 16.13 -22.83
C PRO A 417 14.81 16.78 -24.19
N LYS A 418 14.61 16.00 -25.26
CA LYS A 418 14.30 16.54 -26.59
C LYS A 418 12.84 16.95 -26.73
N THR A 419 11.96 16.27 -26.02
CA THR A 419 10.51 16.41 -26.18
C THR A 419 9.82 16.96 -24.95
N GLY A 420 10.46 16.89 -23.78
CA GLY A 420 9.85 17.21 -22.49
C GLY A 420 8.84 16.16 -22.01
N ASN A 421 8.66 15.07 -22.75
CA ASN A 421 7.79 13.95 -22.38
C ASN A 421 8.57 12.87 -21.64
N MET A 422 7.87 11.87 -21.11
CA MET A 422 8.50 10.59 -20.73
C MET A 422 9.15 9.94 -21.97
N LYS A 423 10.34 9.35 -21.80
CA LYS A 423 11.04 8.61 -22.87
C LYS A 423 10.12 7.56 -23.48
N ALA A 424 10.10 7.49 -24.81
CA ALA A 424 9.23 6.56 -25.54
C ALA A 424 9.38 5.08 -25.11
N ALA A 425 10.60 4.64 -24.75
CA ALA A 425 10.85 3.28 -24.26
C ALA A 425 10.23 3.00 -22.87
N PHE A 426 9.87 4.04 -22.12
CA PHE A 426 9.27 3.94 -20.79
C PHE A 426 7.74 4.11 -20.84
N LEU A 427 7.18 4.47 -21.99
CA LEU A 427 5.76 4.53 -22.15
C LEU A 427 5.16 3.09 -22.14
N PRO A 428 4.03 2.87 -21.46
CA PRO A 428 3.34 1.59 -21.45
C PRO A 428 2.52 1.43 -22.72
N ASN A 429 2.56 0.27 -23.37
CA ASN A 429 1.72 -0.06 -24.55
C ASN A 429 0.23 -0.14 -24.14
N SER A 430 -0.32 0.95 -23.62
CA SER A 430 -1.45 0.98 -22.71
C SER A 430 -2.71 0.47 -23.38
N GLN A 431 -3.35 -0.42 -22.63
CA GLN A 431 -4.67 -0.96 -22.83
C GLN A 431 -5.72 -0.27 -21.95
N PHE A 432 -5.37 0.72 -21.11
CA PHE A 432 -6.30 1.39 -20.18
C PHE A 432 -6.89 2.69 -20.74
N THR A 433 -6.08 3.39 -21.53
CA THR A 433 -6.53 4.51 -22.35
C THR A 433 -6.92 3.94 -23.70
N LEU A 434 -7.99 4.43 -24.34
CA LEU A 434 -8.25 4.15 -25.77
C LEU A 434 -7.19 4.82 -26.70
N LEU A 435 -6.03 5.14 -26.13
CA LEU A 435 -4.85 5.74 -26.72
C LEU A 435 -3.69 4.78 -26.47
N PRO A 436 -2.73 4.69 -27.39
CA PRO A 436 -1.70 3.65 -27.31
C PRO A 436 -0.73 3.82 -26.13
N TRP A 437 -0.77 4.97 -25.45
CA TRP A 437 0.04 5.31 -24.28
C TRP A 437 -0.72 6.35 -23.45
N ASP A 438 -0.66 6.27 -22.12
CA ASP A 438 -1.32 7.25 -21.23
C ASP A 438 -0.45 8.47 -20.90
N TYR A 439 0.85 8.42 -21.26
CA TYR A 439 1.86 9.47 -21.07
C TYR A 439 2.02 9.98 -19.62
N LEU A 440 1.60 9.17 -18.64
CA LEU A 440 1.64 9.53 -17.22
C LEU A 440 2.38 8.46 -16.42
N HIS A 441 1.97 7.20 -16.57
CA HIS A 441 2.48 6.11 -15.76
C HIS A 441 3.62 5.39 -16.50
N PRO A 442 4.79 5.16 -15.86
CA PRO A 442 5.87 4.40 -16.46
C PRO A 442 5.50 2.93 -16.67
N ASN A 443 6.09 2.30 -17.69
CA ASN A 443 6.13 0.85 -17.82
C ASN A 443 7.24 0.25 -16.93
N HIS A 444 7.43 -1.07 -16.99
CA HIS A 444 8.52 -1.79 -16.30
C HIS A 444 9.91 -1.13 -16.44
N ALA A 445 10.31 -0.75 -17.66
CA ALA A 445 11.61 -0.14 -17.90
C ALA A 445 11.73 1.25 -17.26
N GLY A 446 10.64 2.02 -17.26
CA GLY A 446 10.57 3.31 -16.58
C GLY A 446 10.64 3.16 -15.05
N TYR A 447 9.91 2.21 -14.47
CA TYR A 447 10.01 1.92 -13.02
C TYR A 447 11.39 1.42 -12.62
N ASN A 448 12.05 0.63 -13.48
CA ASN A 448 13.44 0.25 -13.28
C ASN A 448 14.36 1.49 -13.26
N ALA A 449 14.22 2.38 -14.26
CA ALA A 449 14.99 3.62 -14.28
C ALA A 449 14.78 4.48 -13.03
N MET A 450 13.54 4.64 -12.56
CA MET A 450 13.23 5.35 -11.32
C MET A 450 13.89 4.70 -10.11
N GLY A 451 13.72 3.40 -9.92
CA GLY A 451 14.28 2.70 -8.77
C GLY A 451 15.81 2.61 -8.77
N GLN A 452 16.46 2.70 -9.94
CA GLN A 452 17.94 2.81 -10.05
C GLN A 452 18.45 4.22 -9.78
N ALA A 453 17.64 5.26 -10.01
CA ALA A 453 18.03 6.65 -9.81
C ALA A 453 18.14 7.04 -8.32
N ILE A 454 17.49 6.28 -7.43
CA ILE A 454 17.44 6.59 -6.00
C ILE A 454 18.83 6.46 -5.37
N ASP A 455 19.23 7.43 -4.53
CA ASP A 455 20.43 7.28 -3.71
C ASP A 455 20.14 6.37 -2.51
N ILE A 456 20.88 5.28 -2.38
CA ILE A 456 20.66 4.33 -1.29
C ILE A 456 21.44 4.67 -0.01
N ALA A 457 22.44 5.55 -0.08
CA ALA A 457 23.31 5.88 1.04
C ALA A 457 22.56 6.44 2.28
N PRO A 458 21.55 7.33 2.12
CA PRO A 458 20.85 7.89 3.27
C PRO A 458 20.07 6.84 4.09
N PHE A 459 19.71 5.71 3.47
CA PHE A 459 18.96 4.62 4.09
C PHE A 459 19.86 3.58 4.78
N ALA A 460 21.17 3.79 4.82
CA ALA A 460 22.10 2.87 5.48
C ALA A 460 21.76 2.68 6.97
N PRO A 461 21.69 1.43 7.47
CA PRO A 461 21.53 1.16 8.90
C PRO A 461 22.66 1.79 9.73
N ARG A 462 22.36 2.14 10.98
CA ARG A 462 23.28 2.88 11.87
C ARG A 462 24.68 2.27 11.96
N HIS A 463 24.77 0.96 12.18
CA HIS A 463 26.05 0.25 12.33
C HIS A 463 26.96 0.28 11.09
N GLN A 464 26.44 0.60 9.90
CA GLN A 464 27.25 0.78 8.69
C GLN A 464 27.71 2.23 8.52
N ARG A 465 26.88 3.22 8.87
CA ARG A 465 27.27 4.65 8.84
C ARG A 465 28.46 4.96 9.77
N ASP A 466 28.55 4.24 10.88
CA ASP A 466 29.67 4.37 11.83
C ASP A 466 30.97 3.68 11.32
N ARG A 467 30.90 2.81 10.30
CA ARG A 467 32.09 2.16 9.70
C ARG A 467 32.72 2.99 8.59
N ASP A 468 31.91 3.73 7.83
CA ASP A 468 32.39 4.58 6.72
C ASP A 468 32.93 5.96 7.20
N SER A 469 32.81 6.25 8.50
CA SER A 469 33.32 7.47 9.15
C SER A 469 34.65 7.27 9.89
N HIS A 470 35.28 6.10 9.73
CA HIS A 470 36.61 5.74 10.20
C HIS A 470 37.48 5.24 9.05
#